data_AF-A0A966WZM0-F1
#
_entry.id   AF-A0A966WZM0-F1
#
_cell.length_a   1.000
_cell.length_b   1.000
_cell.length_c   1.000
_cell.angle_alpha   90.00
_cell.angle_beta   90.00
_cell.angle_gamma   90.00
#
_symmetry.space_group_name_H-M   'P 1'
#
loop_
_entity.id
_entity.type
_entity.pdbx_description
1 polymer ?
#
loop_
_entity_poly.entity_id
_entity_poly.type
_entity_poly.pdbx_seq_one_letter_code
_entity_poly.pdbx_strand_id
1 'polypeptide(L)'
;GPTPKTASISPDVNDPGARNVHFDALRKAYREQAEALFEGGSDLFLVETIFDTLNAKAALFALDEFFEDSGERLPVMISGTVTDASGRILSGQTVEAFWNSLRHIKPLTFGLNCALGAALMRPYIAELARVCDVAISCYPNAGLPNPMSDTGFDETPEVTSTLVDEFARDHLVNLVGGCCGTTPEHIRAIAQAMTKRQPRPFYSEATAEI
;
A
#
# COMPACT_ATOMS: atom_id res chain seq x y z
N GLY A 1 -4.26 -13.90 -7.40
CA GLY A 1 -4.32 -12.98 -6.25
C GLY A 1 -4.73 -13.78 -5.04
N PRO A 2 -3.99 -13.72 -3.93
CA PRO A 2 -4.24 -14.59 -2.81
C PRO A 2 -5.61 -14.23 -2.24
N THR A 3 -6.39 -15.27 -2.05
CA THR A 3 -7.68 -15.33 -1.36
C THR A 3 -8.16 -14.06 -0.61
N PRO A 4 -9.45 -13.68 -0.71
CA PRO A 4 -10.04 -12.59 0.07
C PRO A 4 -10.19 -12.93 1.57
N LYS A 5 -9.41 -13.89 2.08
CA LYS A 5 -9.46 -14.41 3.45
C LYS A 5 -8.42 -13.73 4.32
N THR A 6 -8.82 -13.43 5.55
CA THR A 6 -7.95 -12.92 6.62
C THR A 6 -7.36 -14.07 7.42
N ALA A 7 -6.07 -14.00 7.75
CA ALA A 7 -5.42 -14.94 8.66
C ALA A 7 -5.50 -14.48 10.12
N SER A 8 -5.71 -13.19 10.39
CA SER A 8 -5.78 -12.66 11.76
C SER A 8 -7.21 -12.53 12.31
N ILE A 9 -8.21 -12.38 11.42
CA ILE A 9 -9.60 -12.10 11.80
C ILE A 9 -10.44 -13.37 11.72
N SER A 10 -11.23 -13.61 12.77
CA SER A 10 -12.17 -14.74 12.78
C SER A 10 -13.32 -14.53 11.80
N PRO A 11 -13.70 -15.56 11.02
CA PRO A 11 -14.89 -15.52 10.19
C PRO A 11 -16.19 -15.83 10.94
N ASP A 12 -16.11 -16.32 12.18
CA ASP A 12 -17.26 -16.73 12.99
C ASP A 12 -17.40 -15.80 14.20
N VAL A 13 -18.53 -15.12 14.27
CA VAL A 13 -18.87 -14.21 15.38
C VAL A 13 -19.00 -14.92 16.73
N ASN A 14 -19.21 -16.24 16.73
CA ASN A 14 -19.34 -17.06 17.94
C ASN A 14 -18.03 -17.76 18.35
N ASP A 15 -17.02 -17.75 17.49
CA ASP A 15 -15.71 -18.35 17.77
C ASP A 15 -14.58 -17.35 17.42
N PRO A 16 -14.06 -16.59 18.39
CA PRO A 16 -12.98 -15.63 18.13
C PRO A 16 -11.64 -16.31 17.75
N GLY A 17 -11.50 -17.62 17.97
CA GLY A 17 -10.33 -18.41 17.63
C GLY A 17 -10.35 -19.00 16.22
N ALA A 18 -11.52 -19.11 15.58
CA ALA A 18 -11.66 -19.67 14.24
C ALA A 18 -10.83 -18.90 13.20
N ARG A 19 -10.23 -19.61 12.23
CA ARG A 19 -9.45 -19.01 11.14
C ARG A 19 -9.80 -19.65 9.80
N ASN A 20 -10.03 -18.82 8.79
CA ASN A 20 -10.38 -19.24 7.42
C ASN A 20 -9.18 -19.73 6.61
N VAL A 21 -7.98 -19.29 7.00
CA VAL A 21 -6.70 -19.59 6.38
C VAL A 21 -5.60 -19.46 7.42
N HIS A 22 -4.50 -20.19 7.23
CA HIS A 22 -3.34 -20.16 8.12
C HIS A 22 -2.10 -19.62 7.39
N PHE A 23 -1.12 -19.20 8.18
CA PHE A 23 0.11 -18.58 7.68
C PHE A 23 0.81 -19.41 6.60
N ASP A 24 1.05 -20.71 6.84
CA ASP A 24 1.77 -21.57 5.89
C ASP A 24 1.03 -21.74 4.56
N ALA A 25 -0.31 -21.76 4.60
CA ALA A 25 -1.13 -21.86 3.39
C ALA A 25 -1.00 -20.58 2.55
N LEU A 26 -1.02 -19.42 3.19
CA LEU A 26 -0.76 -18.14 2.53
C LEU A 26 0.67 -18.08 1.99
N ARG A 27 1.67 -18.38 2.82
CA ARG A 27 3.09 -18.39 2.46
C ARG A 27 3.33 -19.21 1.18
N LYS A 28 2.83 -20.45 1.13
CA LYS A 28 2.97 -21.32 -0.04
C LYS A 28 2.33 -20.69 -1.29
N ALA A 29 1.13 -20.15 -1.16
CA ALA A 29 0.43 -19.52 -2.27
C ALA A 29 1.12 -18.23 -2.76
N TYR A 30 1.71 -17.45 -1.85
CA TYR A 30 2.50 -16.27 -2.21
C TYR A 30 3.82 -16.65 -2.87
N ARG A 31 4.48 -17.71 -2.39
CA ARG A 31 5.74 -18.20 -2.97
C ARG A 31 5.57 -18.60 -4.43
N GLU A 32 4.54 -19.40 -4.74
CA GLU A 32 4.22 -19.80 -6.11
C GLU A 32 3.94 -18.59 -7.02
N GLN A 33 3.22 -17.58 -6.51
CA GLN A 33 2.98 -16.33 -7.25
C GLN A 33 4.28 -15.54 -7.47
N ALA A 34 5.16 -15.47 -6.47
CA ALA A 34 6.42 -14.75 -6.56
C ALA A 34 7.35 -15.36 -7.62
N GLU A 35 7.49 -16.68 -7.62
CA GLU A 35 8.28 -17.41 -8.61
C GLU A 35 7.77 -17.15 -10.03
N ALA A 36 6.46 -17.28 -10.26
CA ALA A 36 5.86 -17.04 -11.57
C ALA A 36 6.03 -15.58 -12.05
N LEU A 37 5.90 -14.60 -11.15
CA LEU A 37 6.12 -13.18 -11.47
C LEU A 37 7.59 -12.89 -11.79
N PHE A 38 8.53 -13.52 -11.06
CA PHE A 38 9.95 -13.39 -11.32
C PHE A 38 10.34 -13.99 -12.66
N GLU A 39 9.90 -15.23 -12.95
CA GLU A 39 10.11 -15.88 -14.25
C GLU A 39 9.50 -15.07 -15.41
N GLY A 40 8.39 -14.38 -15.15
CA GLY A 40 7.76 -13.44 -16.07
C GLY A 40 8.57 -12.16 -16.34
N GLY A 41 9.70 -11.95 -15.67
CA GLY A 41 10.59 -10.80 -15.86
C GLY A 41 10.17 -9.55 -15.09
N SER A 42 9.51 -9.70 -13.94
CA SER A 42 9.17 -8.55 -13.09
C SER A 42 10.43 -7.86 -12.56
N ASP A 43 10.45 -6.52 -12.57
CA ASP A 43 11.58 -5.73 -12.05
C ASP A 43 11.49 -5.49 -10.52
N LEU A 44 10.31 -5.70 -9.93
CA LEU A 44 10.02 -5.50 -8.51
C LEU A 44 8.80 -6.32 -8.07
N PHE A 45 8.62 -6.44 -6.75
CA PHE A 45 7.39 -6.97 -6.16
C PHE A 45 6.60 -5.88 -5.45
N LEU A 46 5.28 -5.83 -5.69
CA LEU A 46 4.35 -4.95 -4.99
C LEU A 46 3.36 -5.79 -4.17
N VAL A 47 3.47 -5.73 -2.84
CA VAL A 47 2.48 -6.30 -1.93
C VAL A 47 1.51 -5.19 -1.56
N GLU A 48 0.38 -5.13 -2.25
CA GLU A 48 -0.58 -4.03 -2.12
C GLU A 48 -1.96 -4.42 -1.60
N THR A 49 -2.76 -3.39 -1.29
CA THR A 49 -4.11 -3.51 -0.75
C THR A 49 -4.12 -4.39 0.50
N ILE A 50 -3.11 -4.22 1.34
CA ILE A 50 -2.97 -5.01 2.57
C ILE A 50 -4.03 -4.56 3.57
N PHE A 51 -5.04 -5.40 3.75
CA PHE A 51 -6.06 -5.27 4.80
C PHE A 51 -5.72 -6.10 6.05
N ASP A 52 -4.83 -7.09 5.94
CA ASP A 52 -4.42 -7.95 7.06
C ASP A 52 -2.89 -8.04 7.12
N THR A 53 -2.27 -7.51 8.18
CA THR A 53 -0.82 -7.50 8.33
C THR A 53 -0.24 -8.91 8.45
N LEU A 54 -1.00 -9.88 8.98
CA LEU A 54 -0.52 -11.27 9.02
C LEU A 54 -0.43 -11.88 7.62
N ASN A 55 -1.37 -11.52 6.73
CA ASN A 55 -1.29 -11.92 5.32
C ASN A 55 -0.07 -11.30 4.64
N ALA A 56 0.19 -10.01 4.88
CA ALA A 56 1.38 -9.35 4.34
C ALA A 56 2.66 -10.00 4.85
N LYS A 57 2.75 -10.35 6.14
CA LYS A 57 3.91 -11.09 6.67
C LYS A 57 4.10 -12.44 5.99
N ALA A 58 3.02 -13.18 5.69
CA ALA A 58 3.13 -14.43 4.95
C ALA A 58 3.66 -14.21 3.52
N ALA A 59 3.24 -13.13 2.85
CA ALA A 59 3.74 -12.76 1.53
C ALA A 59 5.22 -12.38 1.55
N LEU A 60 5.61 -11.52 2.49
CA LEU A 60 6.97 -11.01 2.61
C LEU A 60 7.94 -12.11 3.05
N PHE A 61 7.50 -13.02 3.92
CA PHE A 61 8.28 -14.20 4.29
C PHE A 61 8.50 -15.13 3.08
N ALA A 62 7.46 -15.35 2.26
CA ALA A 62 7.60 -16.13 1.04
C ALA A 62 8.56 -15.49 0.02
N LEU A 63 8.60 -14.15 -0.05
CA LEU A 63 9.58 -13.41 -0.85
C LEU A 63 11.01 -13.57 -0.30
N ASP A 64 11.20 -13.46 1.03
CA ASP A 64 12.53 -13.67 1.62
C ASP A 64 13.03 -15.11 1.41
N GLU A 65 12.18 -16.13 1.60
CA GLU A 65 12.53 -17.52 1.22
C GLU A 65 12.93 -17.60 -0.26
N PHE A 66 12.22 -16.88 -1.15
CA PHE A 66 12.50 -16.89 -2.59
C PHE A 66 13.84 -16.25 -2.92
N PHE A 67 14.14 -15.13 -2.29
CA PHE A 67 15.42 -14.45 -2.45
C PHE A 67 16.59 -15.28 -1.91
N GLU A 68 16.39 -15.98 -0.79
CA GLU A 68 17.38 -16.89 -0.23
C GLU A 68 17.66 -18.07 -1.19
N ASP A 69 16.63 -18.70 -1.73
CA ASP A 69 16.77 -19.86 -2.62
C ASP A 69 17.34 -19.50 -4.00
N SER A 70 16.87 -18.38 -4.58
CA SER A 70 17.28 -17.95 -5.92
C SER A 70 18.63 -17.23 -5.94
N GLY A 71 19.05 -16.64 -4.82
CA GLY A 71 20.22 -15.76 -4.74
C GLY A 71 19.99 -14.37 -5.34
N GLU A 72 18.79 -14.07 -5.81
CA GLU A 72 18.39 -12.79 -6.41
C GLU A 72 17.58 -11.96 -5.41
N ARG A 73 17.67 -10.63 -5.47
CA ARG A 73 16.84 -9.75 -4.63
C ARG A 73 16.29 -8.57 -5.41
N LEU A 74 15.02 -8.66 -5.77
CA LEU A 74 14.28 -7.55 -6.38
C LEU A 74 13.81 -6.54 -5.31
N PRO A 75 13.65 -5.25 -5.66
CA PRO A 75 13.00 -4.28 -4.80
C PRO A 75 11.58 -4.71 -4.42
N VAL A 76 11.19 -4.44 -3.17
CA VAL A 76 9.84 -4.71 -2.66
C VAL A 76 9.15 -3.40 -2.32
N MET A 77 7.92 -3.22 -2.79
CA MET A 77 7.01 -2.14 -2.42
C MET A 77 5.89 -2.69 -1.56
N ILE A 78 5.46 -1.92 -0.56
CA ILE A 78 4.39 -2.31 0.36
C ILE A 78 3.32 -1.21 0.37
N SER A 79 2.07 -1.58 0.14
CA SER A 79 0.94 -0.65 0.24
C SER A 79 -0.21 -1.25 1.06
N GLY A 80 -0.55 -0.55 2.13
CA GLY A 80 -1.70 -0.87 2.98
C GLY A 80 -2.99 -0.25 2.50
N THR A 81 -4.11 -0.70 3.05
CA THR A 81 -5.39 -0.01 2.88
C THR A 81 -6.02 0.28 4.24
N VAL A 82 -6.39 1.54 4.45
CA VAL A 82 -7.09 2.00 5.65
C VAL A 82 -8.59 1.95 5.33
N THR A 83 -9.34 1.13 6.05
CA THR A 83 -10.70 0.75 5.62
C THR A 83 -11.77 1.76 5.94
N ASP A 84 -11.52 2.68 6.86
CA ASP A 84 -12.49 3.71 7.26
C ASP A 84 -11.80 4.94 7.89
N ALA A 85 -12.63 5.89 8.36
CA ALA A 85 -12.19 7.11 9.02
C ALA A 85 -11.51 6.87 10.40
N SER A 86 -11.44 5.63 10.91
CA SER A 86 -10.72 5.33 12.15
C SER A 86 -9.20 5.32 11.98
N GLY A 87 -8.71 5.30 10.74
CA GLY A 87 -7.27 5.35 10.45
C GLY A 87 -6.55 4.01 10.64
N ARG A 88 -7.31 2.91 10.61
CA ARG A 88 -6.79 1.58 10.86
C ARG A 88 -6.84 0.70 9.63
N ILE A 89 -5.84 -0.16 9.51
CA ILE A 89 -5.89 -1.36 8.68
C ILE A 89 -7.00 -2.27 9.24
N LEU A 90 -7.65 -3.10 8.42
CA LEU A 90 -8.76 -3.96 8.88
C LEU A 90 -8.37 -4.85 10.07
N SER A 91 -7.11 -5.29 10.14
CA SER A 91 -6.53 -6.01 11.29
C SER A 91 -6.34 -5.16 12.57
N GLY A 92 -6.79 -3.90 12.59
CA GLY A 92 -6.83 -3.01 13.75
C GLY A 92 -5.60 -2.13 13.96
N GLN A 93 -4.56 -2.28 13.14
CA GLN A 93 -3.31 -1.53 13.28
C GLN A 93 -3.46 -0.08 12.80
N THR A 94 -2.87 0.86 13.54
CA THR A 94 -2.59 2.21 13.02
C THR A 94 -1.54 2.14 11.92
N VAL A 95 -1.42 3.19 11.11
CA VAL A 95 -0.40 3.24 10.05
C VAL A 95 1.04 3.17 10.57
N GLU A 96 1.31 3.75 11.75
CA GLU A 96 2.61 3.63 12.43
C GLU A 96 2.87 2.20 12.92
N ALA A 97 1.87 1.52 13.50
CA ALA A 97 2.00 0.13 13.91
C ALA A 97 2.18 -0.80 12.71
N PHE A 98 1.51 -0.51 11.59
CA PHE A 98 1.67 -1.22 10.33
C PHE A 98 3.08 -1.07 9.77
N TRP A 99 3.62 0.15 9.72
CA TRP A 99 5.01 0.42 9.35
C TRP A 99 6.01 -0.36 10.20
N ASN A 100 5.92 -0.22 11.53
CA ASN A 100 6.84 -0.92 12.45
C ASN A 100 6.73 -2.45 12.34
N SER A 101 5.57 -2.97 11.97
CA SER A 101 5.37 -4.41 11.78
C SER A 101 6.10 -4.96 10.56
N LEU A 102 6.36 -4.14 9.53
CA LEU A 102 6.85 -4.58 8.22
C LEU A 102 8.19 -3.93 7.78
N ARG A 103 8.68 -2.89 8.48
CA ARG A 103 9.92 -2.18 8.10
C ARG A 103 11.18 -3.03 8.03
N HIS A 104 11.19 -4.20 8.68
CA HIS A 104 12.30 -5.16 8.64
C HIS A 104 12.62 -5.66 7.22
N ILE A 105 11.66 -5.57 6.30
CA ILE A 105 11.84 -5.91 4.88
C ILE A 105 12.72 -4.91 4.12
N LYS A 106 12.88 -3.68 4.65
CA LYS A 106 13.56 -2.56 3.98
C LYS A 106 12.96 -2.26 2.58
N PRO A 107 11.65 -1.98 2.51
CA PRO A 107 10.97 -1.80 1.23
C PRO A 107 11.46 -0.53 0.51
N LEU A 108 11.41 -0.55 -0.83
CA LEU A 108 11.67 0.63 -1.66
C LEU A 108 10.64 1.73 -1.39
N THR A 109 9.35 1.36 -1.30
CA THR A 109 8.28 2.27 -0.91
C THR A 109 7.36 1.66 0.13
N PHE A 110 6.81 2.50 1.00
CA PHE A 110 5.77 2.14 1.95
C PHE A 110 4.63 3.15 1.86
N GLY A 111 3.39 2.69 1.70
CA GLY A 111 2.31 3.59 1.35
C GLY A 111 0.91 3.07 1.60
N LEU A 112 -0.05 3.81 1.07
CA LEU A 112 -1.47 3.47 1.13
C LEU A 112 -2.14 3.56 -0.23
N ASN A 113 -3.12 2.68 -0.43
CA ASN A 113 -3.98 2.67 -1.59
C ASN A 113 -5.41 2.21 -1.27
N CYS A 114 -6.30 2.48 -2.23
CA CYS A 114 -7.70 2.06 -2.18
C CYS A 114 -8.47 2.61 -0.96
N ALA A 115 -9.71 2.14 -0.80
CA ALA A 115 -10.71 2.45 0.23
C ALA A 115 -11.13 3.92 0.35
N LEU A 116 -10.17 4.84 0.43
CA LEU A 116 -10.34 6.27 0.61
C LEU A 116 -9.95 7.04 -0.65
N GLY A 117 -10.65 8.15 -0.89
CA GLY A 117 -10.18 9.21 -1.77
C GLY A 117 -9.04 10.01 -1.15
N ALA A 118 -8.37 10.84 -1.94
CA ALA A 118 -7.19 11.59 -1.51
C ALA A 118 -7.48 12.43 -0.25
N ALA A 119 -8.55 13.23 -0.24
CA ALA A 119 -8.88 14.11 0.88
C ALA A 119 -8.91 13.40 2.25
N LEU A 120 -9.48 12.19 2.31
CA LEU A 120 -9.56 11.39 3.53
C LEU A 120 -8.26 10.63 3.86
N MET A 121 -7.45 10.32 2.85
CA MET A 121 -6.19 9.59 3.02
C MET A 121 -5.05 10.48 3.54
N ARG A 122 -5.13 11.79 3.31
CA ARG A 122 -4.10 12.79 3.65
C ARG A 122 -3.51 12.68 5.07
N PRO A 123 -4.30 12.64 6.17
CA PRO A 123 -3.74 12.58 7.52
C PRO A 123 -2.87 11.33 7.74
N TYR A 124 -3.21 10.22 7.11
CA TYR A 124 -2.48 8.96 7.24
C TYR A 124 -1.18 8.94 6.43
N ILE A 125 -1.19 9.58 5.26
CA ILE A 125 0.03 9.81 4.47
C ILE A 125 0.98 10.77 5.21
N ALA A 126 0.45 11.82 5.84
CA ALA A 126 1.26 12.73 6.65
C ALA A 126 1.92 12.01 7.84
N GLU A 127 1.19 11.11 8.51
CA GLU A 127 1.75 10.30 9.58
C GLU A 127 2.82 9.32 9.08
N LEU A 128 2.59 8.63 7.96
CA LEU A 128 3.61 7.77 7.35
C LEU A 128 4.86 8.56 6.93
N ALA A 129 4.68 9.74 6.34
CA ALA A 129 5.80 10.61 5.96
C ALA A 129 6.65 11.05 7.17
N ARG A 130 6.05 11.10 8.37
CA ARG A 130 6.74 11.41 9.62
C ARG A 130 7.53 10.22 10.18
N VAL A 131 7.01 9.00 10.07
CA VAL A 131 7.58 7.81 10.74
C VAL A 131 8.42 6.90 9.84
N CYS A 132 8.22 6.95 8.52
CA CYS A 132 8.93 6.10 7.58
C CYS A 132 10.26 6.73 7.15
N ASP A 133 11.30 5.91 7.14
CA ASP A 133 12.64 6.21 6.63
C ASP A 133 12.82 5.80 5.14
N VAL A 134 11.73 5.41 4.47
CA VAL A 134 11.69 4.99 3.06
C VAL A 134 10.79 5.90 2.22
N ALA A 135 10.73 5.67 0.90
CA ALA A 135 9.85 6.45 0.03
C ALA A 135 8.38 6.19 0.35
N ILE A 136 7.58 7.26 0.32
CA ILE A 136 6.13 7.15 0.54
C ILE A 136 5.40 7.00 -0.79
N SER A 137 4.57 5.97 -0.91
CA SER A 137 3.64 5.81 -2.04
C SER A 137 2.20 6.16 -1.62
N CYS A 138 1.44 6.78 -2.52
CA CYS A 138 0.03 7.05 -2.31
C CYS A 138 -0.74 7.00 -3.63
N TYR A 139 -1.71 6.11 -3.73
CA TYR A 139 -2.55 6.00 -4.92
C TYR A 139 -4.02 5.78 -4.50
N PRO A 140 -4.75 6.87 -4.22
CA PRO A 140 -6.10 6.82 -3.68
C PRO A 140 -7.14 6.44 -4.75
N ASN A 141 -8.37 6.17 -4.30
CA ASN A 141 -9.52 6.09 -5.21
C ASN A 141 -9.88 7.48 -5.77
N ALA A 142 -10.65 7.52 -6.86
CA ALA A 142 -11.29 8.73 -7.38
C ALA A 142 -12.48 9.16 -6.49
N GLY A 143 -12.20 9.40 -5.21
CA GLY A 143 -13.19 9.63 -4.16
C GLY A 143 -13.69 8.36 -3.51
N LEU A 144 -14.77 8.48 -2.73
CA LEU A 144 -15.45 7.33 -2.15
C LEU A 144 -16.33 6.64 -3.21
N PRO A 145 -16.53 5.31 -3.13
CA PRO A 145 -17.49 4.62 -3.98
C PRO A 145 -18.88 5.25 -3.87
N ASN A 146 -19.46 5.64 -5.01
CA ASN A 146 -20.79 6.20 -5.11
C ASN A 146 -21.63 5.40 -6.12
N PRO A 147 -22.56 4.54 -5.66
CA PRO A 147 -23.43 3.76 -6.54
C PRO A 147 -24.37 4.59 -7.42
N MET A 148 -24.55 5.88 -7.10
CA MET A 148 -25.38 6.81 -7.87
C MET A 148 -24.59 7.55 -8.96
N SER A 149 -23.26 7.44 -8.97
CA SER A 149 -22.41 7.97 -10.04
C SER A 149 -22.42 7.04 -11.24
N ASP A 150 -22.44 7.59 -12.45
CA ASP A 150 -22.37 6.84 -13.71
C ASP A 150 -21.09 5.96 -13.80
N THR A 151 -20.00 6.38 -13.16
CA THR A 151 -18.72 5.65 -13.15
C THR A 151 -18.50 4.84 -11.86
N GLY A 152 -19.41 4.96 -10.89
CA GLY A 152 -19.25 4.45 -9.53
C GLY A 152 -18.38 5.33 -8.61
N PHE A 153 -17.83 6.43 -9.11
CA PHE A 153 -16.93 7.35 -8.41
C PHE A 153 -17.17 8.80 -8.86
N ASP A 154 -17.06 9.78 -7.96
CA ASP A 154 -17.45 11.16 -8.27
C ASP A 154 -16.28 12.07 -8.70
N GLU A 155 -15.03 11.73 -8.31
CA GLU A 155 -13.91 12.64 -8.58
C GLU A 155 -13.49 12.56 -10.04
N THR A 156 -13.34 13.73 -10.67
CA THR A 156 -12.82 13.85 -12.05
C THR A 156 -11.29 13.80 -12.05
N PRO A 157 -10.64 13.68 -13.23
CA PRO A 157 -9.19 13.79 -13.37
C PRO A 157 -8.62 15.06 -12.72
N GLU A 158 -9.30 16.21 -12.88
CA GLU A 158 -8.89 17.49 -12.33
C GLU A 158 -8.96 17.51 -10.80
N VAL A 159 -10.04 16.96 -10.22
CA VAL A 159 -10.22 16.89 -8.77
C VAL A 159 -9.15 15.99 -8.15
N THR A 160 -9.03 14.75 -8.65
CA THR A 160 -8.07 13.77 -8.12
C THR A 160 -6.63 14.30 -8.21
N SER A 161 -6.25 14.83 -9.38
CA SER A 161 -4.89 15.35 -9.59
C SER A 161 -4.57 16.57 -8.72
N THR A 162 -5.54 17.46 -8.49
CA THR A 162 -5.37 18.61 -7.59
C THR A 162 -5.13 18.16 -6.14
N LEU A 163 -5.90 17.20 -5.65
CA LEU A 163 -5.73 16.70 -4.28
C LEU A 163 -4.39 15.97 -4.09
N VAL A 164 -3.97 15.17 -5.07
CA VAL A 164 -2.66 14.50 -5.05
C VAL A 164 -1.50 15.51 -5.19
N ASP A 165 -1.69 16.57 -5.96
CA ASP A 165 -0.73 17.67 -6.09
C ASP A 165 -0.43 18.37 -4.76
N GLU A 166 -1.44 18.54 -3.90
CA GLU A 166 -1.25 19.07 -2.55
C GLU A 166 -0.36 18.17 -1.69
N PHE A 167 -0.33 16.85 -1.93
CA PHE A 167 0.50 15.93 -1.15
C PHE A 167 1.96 16.09 -1.54
N ALA A 168 2.21 16.20 -2.85
CA ALA A 168 3.54 16.41 -3.40
C ALA A 168 4.09 17.80 -3.07
N ARG A 169 3.24 18.84 -3.15
CA ARG A 169 3.59 20.21 -2.74
C ARG A 169 4.06 20.28 -1.29
N ASP A 170 3.42 19.51 -0.42
CA ASP A 170 3.71 19.52 1.01
C ASP A 170 4.72 18.43 1.40
N HIS A 171 5.45 17.88 0.40
CA HIS A 171 6.53 16.90 0.55
C HIS A 171 6.15 15.63 1.32
N LEU A 172 4.92 15.13 1.12
CA LEU A 172 4.44 13.94 1.81
C LEU A 172 4.71 12.63 1.04
N VAL A 173 4.92 12.71 -0.28
CA VAL A 173 4.94 11.55 -1.18
C VAL A 173 6.16 11.53 -2.10
N ASN A 174 6.58 10.32 -2.49
CA ASN A 174 7.61 10.04 -3.48
C ASN A 174 7.04 9.39 -4.75
N LEU A 175 5.99 8.59 -4.60
CA LEU A 175 5.28 7.93 -5.68
C LEU A 175 3.79 8.20 -5.55
N VAL A 176 3.15 8.59 -6.65
CA VAL A 176 1.71 8.79 -6.71
C VAL A 176 1.07 8.05 -7.87
N GLY A 177 -0.20 7.72 -7.73
CA GLY A 177 -0.98 7.05 -8.76
C GLY A 177 -2.48 7.11 -8.46
N GLY A 178 -3.22 6.13 -8.98
CA GLY A 178 -4.64 5.98 -8.75
C GLY A 178 -5.03 4.52 -8.51
N CYS A 179 -6.11 4.30 -7.74
CA CYS A 179 -6.71 2.99 -7.50
C CYS A 179 -8.11 2.94 -8.11
N CYS A 180 -9.14 2.49 -7.38
CA CYS A 180 -10.49 2.34 -7.92
C CYS A 180 -11.09 3.69 -8.38
N GLY A 181 -11.77 3.67 -9.52
CA GLY A 181 -12.37 4.86 -10.14
C GLY A 181 -11.41 5.71 -10.97
N THR A 182 -10.09 5.51 -10.84
CA THR A 182 -9.12 6.24 -11.66
C THR A 182 -9.00 5.65 -13.07
N THR A 183 -8.79 6.52 -14.04
CA THR A 183 -8.71 6.18 -15.48
C THR A 183 -7.39 6.68 -16.09
N PRO A 184 -7.05 6.34 -17.34
CA PRO A 184 -5.89 6.92 -18.02
C PRO A 184 -5.88 8.46 -18.04
N GLU A 185 -7.05 9.10 -18.09
CA GLU A 185 -7.21 10.56 -17.99
C GLU A 185 -6.78 11.07 -16.61
N HIS A 186 -7.15 10.37 -15.53
CA HIS A 186 -6.70 10.68 -14.17
C HIS A 186 -5.19 10.58 -14.05
N ILE A 187 -4.60 9.47 -14.54
CA ILE A 187 -3.15 9.26 -14.49
C ILE A 187 -2.41 10.34 -15.29
N ARG A 188 -2.94 10.74 -16.46
CA ARG A 188 -2.37 11.82 -17.26
C ARG A 188 -2.39 13.17 -16.51
N ALA A 189 -3.50 13.49 -15.86
CA ALA A 189 -3.63 14.72 -15.07
C ALA A 189 -2.68 14.71 -13.85
N ILE A 190 -2.60 13.59 -13.12
CA ILE A 190 -1.65 13.41 -12.00
C ILE A 190 -0.21 13.59 -12.50
N ALA A 191 0.17 12.90 -13.57
CA ALA A 191 1.52 12.99 -14.13
C ALA A 191 1.90 14.42 -14.53
N GLN A 192 0.97 15.16 -15.17
CA GLN A 192 1.16 16.56 -15.52
C GLN A 192 1.37 17.45 -14.30
N ALA A 193 0.58 17.26 -13.23
CA ALA A 193 0.75 17.99 -11.98
C ALA A 193 2.13 17.73 -11.34
N MET A 194 2.57 16.47 -11.32
CA MET A 194 3.85 16.06 -10.74
C MET A 194 5.08 16.66 -11.44
N THR A 195 4.99 17.06 -12.71
CA THR A 195 6.13 17.70 -13.43
C THR A 195 6.66 18.97 -12.75
N LYS A 196 5.85 19.60 -11.90
CA LYS A 196 6.19 20.84 -11.17
C LYS A 196 6.63 20.58 -9.73
N ARG A 197 6.71 19.32 -9.31
CA ARG A 197 6.92 18.93 -7.91
C ARG A 197 8.26 18.22 -7.73
N GLN A 198 8.80 18.34 -6.52
CA GLN A 198 9.95 17.57 -6.09
C GLN A 198 9.47 16.47 -5.15
N PRO A 199 10.00 15.23 -5.28
CA PRO A 199 9.69 14.16 -4.35
C PRO A 199 10.01 14.55 -2.90
N ARG A 200 9.32 13.93 -1.94
CA ARG A 200 9.65 14.03 -0.52
C ARG A 200 11.14 13.72 -0.28
N PRO A 201 11.88 14.56 0.47
CA PRO A 201 13.29 14.30 0.78
C PRO A 201 13.42 13.17 1.81
N PHE A 202 14.36 12.25 1.61
CA PHE A 202 14.56 11.08 2.49
C PHE A 202 15.19 11.42 3.86
N TYR A 203 15.66 12.66 4.07
CA TYR A 203 16.45 13.03 5.26
C TYR A 203 15.60 13.45 6.46
N SER A 204 15.80 12.74 7.59
CA SER A 204 15.89 13.38 8.91
C SER A 204 17.31 13.13 9.42
N GLU A 205 17.95 14.12 10.03
CA GLU A 205 19.36 14.12 10.46
C GLU A 205 19.73 13.02 11.49
N ALA A 206 18.77 12.20 11.94
CA ALA A 206 18.97 11.18 12.97
C ALA A 206 19.75 9.92 12.51
N THR A 207 20.02 9.74 11.21
CA THR A 207 20.75 8.57 10.69
C THR A 207 22.24 8.82 10.46
N ALA A 208 22.75 10.00 10.77
CA ALA A 208 24.18 10.30 10.70
C ALA A 208 24.97 9.81 11.94
N GLU A 209 24.28 9.42 13.01
CA GLU A 209 24.89 8.96 14.28
C GLU A 209 24.37 7.58 14.72
N ILE A 210 24.57 6.55 13.89
CA ILE A 210 24.66 5.14 14.36
C ILE A 210 25.77 4.45 13.58
#